data_AF-A0A4Q3WCY0-F1
#
_entry.id   AF-A0A4Q3WCY0-F1
#
_cell.length_a   1.000
_cell.length_b   1.000
_cell.length_c   1.000
_cell.angle_alpha   90.00
_cell.angle_beta   90.00
_cell.angle_gamma   90.00
#
_symmetry.space_group_name_H-M   'P 1'
#
loop_
_entity.id
_entity.type
_entity.pdbx_description
1 polymer ?
#
loop_
_entity_poly.entity_id
_entity_poly.type
_entity_poly.pdbx_seq_one_letter_code
_entity_poly.pdbx_strand_id
1 'polypeptide(L)'
;MTNRVQGTPWDAGRFHAWMEKHSDALERLQTARRLEVEAAVARILVHLMRSGMTHKDARAYLLRRFPYGAPNGPAWTPITVKAALKVLDCRAPQAAGEDA
;
A
#
# COMPACT_ATOMS: atom_id res chain seq x y z
N MET A 1 -28.44 -12.43 -29.69
CA MET A 1 -29.30 -11.88 -28.62
C MET A 1 -28.45 -11.71 -27.37
N THR A 2 -27.98 -10.51 -27.06
CA THR A 2 -27.18 -10.22 -25.87
C THR A 2 -28.12 -9.81 -24.73
N ASN A 3 -28.23 -10.70 -23.73
CA ASN A 3 -28.96 -10.44 -22.49
C ASN A 3 -28.16 -9.38 -21.70
N ARG A 4 -28.47 -8.09 -21.89
CA ARG A 4 -28.01 -7.04 -20.96
C ARG A 4 -28.75 -7.28 -19.65
N VAL A 5 -28.05 -7.84 -18.67
CA VAL A 5 -28.51 -7.83 -17.28
C VAL A 5 -28.64 -6.35 -16.90
N GLN A 6 -29.86 -5.81 -16.96
CA GLN A 6 -30.18 -4.51 -16.42
C GLN A 6 -30.03 -4.63 -14.90
N GLY A 7 -28.84 -4.32 -14.40
CA GLY A 7 -28.63 -4.17 -12.96
C GLY A 7 -29.59 -3.10 -12.46
N THR A 8 -30.41 -3.45 -11.48
CA THR A 8 -31.33 -2.52 -10.83
C THR A 8 -30.53 -1.29 -10.39
N PRO A 9 -30.98 -0.06 -10.73
CA PRO A 9 -30.24 1.14 -10.34
C PRO A 9 -30.07 1.16 -8.82
N TRP A 10 -28.83 1.40 -8.40
CA TRP A 10 -28.50 1.59 -6.99
C TRP A 10 -29.08 2.93 -6.55
N ASP A 11 -30.03 2.91 -5.63
CA ASP A 11 -30.39 4.10 -4.87
C ASP A 11 -29.46 4.26 -3.65
N ALA A 12 -29.36 5.48 -3.12
CA ALA A 12 -28.46 5.80 -2.01
C ALA A 12 -28.75 4.93 -0.76
N GLY A 13 -30.01 4.59 -0.50
CA GLY A 13 -30.40 3.77 0.66
C GLY A 13 -29.91 2.33 0.54
N ARG A 14 -30.03 1.72 -0.63
CA ARG A 14 -29.50 0.37 -0.91
C ARG A 14 -27.98 0.35 -0.87
N PHE A 15 -27.32 1.41 -1.35
CA PHE A 15 -25.87 1.53 -1.25
C PHE A 15 -25.41 1.63 0.22
N HIS A 16 -26.08 2.44 1.04
CA HIS A 16 -25.78 2.56 2.47
C HIS A 16 -25.96 1.22 3.22
N ALA A 17 -27.11 0.56 3.03
CA ALA A 17 -27.35 -0.74 3.68
C ALA A 17 -26.37 -1.83 3.23
N TRP A 18 -25.93 -1.78 1.96
CA TRP A 18 -24.87 -2.65 1.46
C TRP A 18 -23.52 -2.33 2.10
N MET A 19 -23.16 -1.04 2.20
CA MET A 19 -21.91 -0.59 2.83
C MET A 19 -21.85 -1.00 4.31
N GLU A 20 -22.92 -0.82 5.07
CA GLU A 20 -22.99 -1.24 6.48
C GLU A 20 -22.82 -2.75 6.63
N LYS A 21 -23.47 -3.55 5.77
CA LYS A 21 -23.34 -5.00 5.81
C LYS A 21 -21.93 -5.50 5.46
N HIS A 22 -21.17 -4.74 4.68
CA HIS A 22 -19.86 -5.14 4.17
C HIS A 22 -18.70 -4.31 4.74
N SER A 23 -18.93 -3.40 5.68
CA SER A 23 -17.92 -2.49 6.23
C SER A 23 -16.70 -3.24 6.75
N ASP A 24 -16.93 -4.28 7.56
CA ASP A 24 -15.87 -5.09 8.15
C ASP A 24 -15.06 -5.83 7.08
N ALA A 25 -15.73 -6.32 6.03
CA ALA A 25 -15.07 -6.99 4.92
C ALA A 25 -14.20 -6.01 4.12
N LEU A 26 -14.71 -4.80 3.88
CA LEU A 26 -13.97 -3.73 3.22
C LEU A 26 -12.77 -3.27 4.05
N GLU A 27 -12.93 -3.11 5.36
CA GLU A 27 -11.83 -2.76 6.27
C GLU A 27 -10.73 -3.84 6.30
N ARG A 28 -11.13 -5.12 6.35
CA ARG A 28 -10.18 -6.24 6.28
C ARG A 28 -9.42 -6.26 4.96
N LEU A 29 -10.10 -6.03 3.83
CA LEU A 29 -9.46 -5.95 2.51
C LEU A 29 -8.50 -4.76 2.42
N GLN A 30 -8.89 -3.59 2.92
CA GLN A 30 -8.02 -2.41 2.98
C GLN A 30 -6.79 -2.67 3.85
N THR A 31 -6.97 -3.33 4.99
CA THR A 31 -5.87 -3.68 5.91
C THR A 31 -4.93 -4.69 5.27
N ALA A 32 -5.46 -5.76 4.67
CA ALA A 32 -4.67 -6.75 3.96
C ALA A 32 -3.84 -6.09 2.84
N ARG A 33 -4.48 -5.23 2.06
CA ARG A 33 -3.80 -4.48 0.99
C ARG A 33 -2.71 -3.57 1.52
N ARG A 34 -2.96 -2.87 2.62
CA ARG A 34 -1.97 -2.01 3.26
C ARG A 34 -0.74 -2.83 3.69
N LEU A 35 -0.94 -3.98 4.32
CA LEU A 35 0.14 -4.86 4.75
C LEU A 35 0.95 -5.41 3.58
N GLU A 36 0.31 -5.78 2.48
CA GLU A 36 1.00 -6.20 1.25
C GLU A 36 1.94 -5.12 0.72
N VAL A 37 1.46 -3.87 0.68
CA VAL A 37 2.25 -2.70 0.26
C VAL A 37 3.41 -2.46 1.22
N GLU A 38 3.16 -2.46 2.53
CA GLU A 38 4.21 -2.31 3.55
C GLU A 38 5.31 -3.39 3.38
N ALA A 39 4.92 -4.65 3.21
CA ALA A 39 5.86 -5.77 3.06
C ALA A 39 6.66 -5.68 1.75
N ALA A 40 6.05 -5.25 0.65
CA ALA A 40 6.75 -5.15 -0.62
C ALA A 40 7.67 -3.89 -0.67
N VAL A 41 7.29 -2.78 -0.05
CA VAL A 41 8.17 -1.61 0.17
C VAL A 41 9.39 -2.00 1.00
N ALA A 42 9.18 -2.72 2.11
CA ALA A 42 10.27 -3.18 2.97
C ALA A 42 11.27 -4.08 2.21
N ARG A 43 10.76 -5.03 1.41
CA ARG A 43 11.61 -5.91 0.58
C ARG A 43 12.48 -5.14 -0.41
N ILE A 44 11.91 -4.12 -1.07
CA ILE A 44 12.65 -3.29 -2.02
C ILE A 44 13.70 -2.44 -1.29
N LEU A 45 13.34 -1.82 -0.16
CA LEU A 45 14.30 -1.05 0.64
C LEU A 45 15.51 -1.90 1.04
N VAL A 46 15.28 -3.10 1.57
CA VAL A 46 16.36 -4.03 1.96
C VAL A 46 17.24 -4.39 0.75
N HIS A 47 16.64 -4.64 -0.42
CA HIS A 47 17.39 -4.94 -1.63
C HIS A 47 18.27 -3.76 -2.09
N LEU A 48 17.71 -2.54 -2.09
CA LEU A 48 18.46 -1.32 -2.44
C LEU A 48 19.60 -1.04 -1.46
N MET A 49 19.34 -1.21 -0.15
CA MET A 49 20.36 -1.03 0.88
C MET A 49 21.48 -2.08 0.77
N ARG A 50 21.16 -3.33 0.47
CA ARG A 50 22.17 -4.38 0.18
C ARG A 50 23.00 -4.07 -1.06
N SER A 51 22.47 -3.26 -1.98
CA SER A 51 23.18 -2.79 -3.17
C SER A 51 24.06 -1.56 -2.90
N GLY A 52 24.18 -1.13 -1.63
CA GLY A 52 25.02 -0.01 -1.22
C GLY A 52 24.31 1.34 -1.15
N MET A 53 22.99 1.41 -1.36
CA MET A 53 22.26 2.67 -1.16
C MET A 53 22.05 2.97 0.32
N THR A 54 22.17 4.24 0.70
CA THR A 54 21.73 4.68 2.02
C THR A 54 20.21 4.54 2.15
N HIS A 55 19.71 4.42 3.38
CA HIS A 55 18.27 4.37 3.62
C HIS A 55 17.54 5.59 3.04
N LYS A 56 18.15 6.78 3.14
CA LYS A 56 17.63 8.04 2.57
C LYS A 56 17.51 7.96 1.05
N ASP A 57 18.55 7.48 0.37
CA ASP A 57 18.57 7.39 -1.09
C ASP A 57 17.61 6.30 -1.60
N ALA A 58 17.52 5.17 -0.89
CA ALA A 58 16.57 4.11 -1.22
C ALA A 58 15.10 4.58 -1.11
N ARG A 59 14.77 5.42 -0.12
CA ARG A 59 13.45 6.07 0.00
C ARG A 59 13.18 7.02 -1.16
N ALA A 60 14.15 7.89 -1.48
CA ALA A 60 14.02 8.83 -2.59
C ALA A 60 13.87 8.08 -3.93
N TYR A 61 14.60 6.98 -4.09
CA TYR A 61 14.52 6.09 -5.24
C TYR A 61 13.12 5.48 -5.40
N LEU A 62 12.55 4.94 -4.33
CA LEU A 62 11.18 4.39 -4.33
C LEU A 62 10.12 5.42 -4.70
N LEU A 63 10.27 6.66 -4.23
CA LEU A 63 9.35 7.75 -4.55
C LEU A 63 9.52 8.25 -5.99
N ARG A 64 10.75 8.21 -6.53
CA ARG A 64 11.07 8.75 -7.86
C ARG A 64 10.84 7.74 -9.00
N ARG A 65 11.07 6.45 -8.77
CA ARG A 65 11.14 5.43 -9.82
C ARG A 65 9.82 4.68 -10.06
N PHE A 66 8.69 5.30 -9.74
CA PHE A 66 7.37 4.79 -10.13
C PHE A 66 7.30 4.66 -11.66
N PRO A 67 6.99 3.45 -12.19
CA PRO A 67 5.58 3.09 -12.37
C PRO A 67 5.26 1.58 -12.27
N TYR A 68 3.98 1.29 -12.04
CA TYR A 68 3.36 -0.04 -11.94
C TYR A 68 3.77 -0.86 -10.72
N GLY A 69 2.79 -1.56 -10.13
CA GLY A 69 3.06 -2.58 -9.12
C GLY A 69 4.23 -3.44 -9.54
N ALA A 70 4.96 -4.03 -8.59
CA ALA A 70 5.93 -5.05 -8.96
C ALA A 70 5.25 -6.03 -9.94
N PRO A 71 5.95 -6.63 -10.92
CA PRO A 71 5.33 -7.44 -11.98
C PRO A 71 4.34 -8.50 -11.46
N ASN A 72 4.50 -8.91 -10.19
CA ASN A 72 3.60 -9.78 -9.42
C ASN A 72 3.28 -9.22 -8.00
N GLY A 73 3.26 -7.90 -7.83
CA GLY A 73 3.04 -7.22 -6.54
C GLY A 73 1.84 -6.28 -6.56
N PRO A 74 1.41 -5.82 -5.38
CA PRO A 74 0.23 -4.97 -5.27
C PRO A 74 0.41 -3.70 -6.11
N ALA A 75 -0.60 -3.36 -6.91
CA ALA A 75 -0.77 -2.01 -7.43
C ALA A 75 -0.82 -1.01 -6.25
N TRP A 76 0.20 -0.17 -6.16
CA TRP A 76 0.37 0.85 -5.14
C TRP A 76 0.44 2.24 -5.75
N THR A 77 0.01 3.23 -4.98
CA THR A 77 0.08 4.65 -5.34
C THR A 77 1.21 5.34 -4.57
N PRO A 78 1.64 6.54 -4.98
CA PRO A 78 2.60 7.33 -4.19
C PRO A 78 2.11 7.57 -2.76
N ILE A 79 0.80 7.70 -2.54
CA ILE A 79 0.21 7.87 -1.22
C ILE A 79 0.42 6.62 -0.37
N THR A 80 0.15 5.43 -0.92
CA THR A 80 0.30 4.17 -0.17
C THR A 80 1.77 3.87 0.13
N VAL A 81 2.69 4.23 -0.78
CA VAL A 81 4.14 4.09 -0.53
C VAL A 81 4.61 5.08 0.54
N LYS A 82 4.18 6.34 0.50
CA LYS A 82 4.48 7.31 1.56
C LYS A 82 3.96 6.85 2.93
N ALA A 83 2.74 6.33 2.97
CA ALA A 83 2.15 5.79 4.19
C ALA A 83 2.95 4.59 4.72
N ALA A 84 3.32 3.65 3.84
CA ALA A 84 4.14 2.51 4.19
C ALA A 84 5.53 2.91 4.70
N LEU A 85 6.21 3.84 4.01
CA LEU A 85 7.50 4.37 4.46
C LEU A 85 7.39 5.01 5.84
N LYS A 86 6.35 5.81 6.10
CA LYS A 86 6.12 6.40 7.44
C LYS A 86 5.98 5.34 8.52
N VAL A 87 5.22 4.28 8.25
CA VAL A 87 5.02 3.17 9.20
C VAL A 87 6.33 2.42 9.46
N LEU A 88 7.12 2.18 8.42
CA LEU A 88 8.42 1.53 8.52
C LEU A 88 9.43 2.40 9.27
N ASP A 89 9.44 3.71 9.05
CA ASP A 89 10.28 4.67 9.76
C ASP A 89 9.94 4.70 11.27
N CYS A 90 8.66 4.63 11.64
CA CYS A 90 8.24 4.55 13.04
C CYS A 90 8.58 3.21 13.72
N ARG A 91 8.80 2.15 12.94
CA ARG A 91 9.08 0.78 13.43
C ARG A 91 10.53 0.37 13.28
N ALA A 92 11.32 1.10 12.51
CA ALA A 92 12.75 0.87 12.41
C ALA A 92 13.35 1.09 13.80
N PRO A 93 14.20 0.18 14.30
CA PRO A 93 14.99 0.48 15.49
C PRO A 93 15.76 1.75 15.16
N GLN A 94 15.45 2.84 15.86
CA GLN A 94 16.29 4.03 15.82
C GLN A 94 17.68 3.52 16.20
N ALA A 95 18.62 3.60 15.27
CA ALA A 95 19.98 3.23 15.58
C ALA A 95 20.39 4.13 16.76
N ALA A 96 20.49 3.55 17.95
CA ALA A 96 21.14 4.18 19.08
C ALA A 96 22.59 4.42 18.62
N GLY A 97 22.89 5.66 18.23
CA GLY A 97 24.13 5.97 17.52
C GLY A 97 24.21 7.41 17.00
N GLU A 98 23.66 8.37 17.73
CA GLU A 98 24.20 9.73 17.90
C GLU A 98 24.29 9.82 19.43
N ASP A 99 25.44 9.68 20.09
CA ASP A 99 26.59 10.57 20.05
C ASP A 99 27.87 9.82 20.47
N ALA A 100 28.97 10.05 19.76
CA ALA A 100 30.35 9.80 20.18
C ALA A 100 31.14 11.10 20.06
#